data_AF-A0A5N3R3D9-F1
#
_entry.id   AF-A0A5N3R3D9-F1
#
_cell.length_a   1.000
_cell.length_b   1.000
_cell.length_c   1.000
_cell.angle_alpha   90.00
_cell.angle_beta   90.00
_cell.angle_gamma   90.00
#
_symmetry.space_group_name_H-M   'P 1'
#
loop_
_entity.id
_entity.type
_entity.pdbx_description
1 polymer ?
#
loop_
_entity_poly.entity_id
_entity_poly.type
_entity_poly.pdbx_seq_one_letter_code
_entity_poly.pdbx_strand_id
1 'polypeptide(L)'
;MTNFRISALLLALSPLWVSASVSAEELNQVDPVSAIDAKLTEKNSDIERISETQVSAAEKLKELQNNNSKLVREGEELKAKRNRAKSALDKQYSRLLEDPETDLISFQKSYQDAWAAVKENQSAQLDNQQAINESEIHLSQIKQKQARLNNELANLKELKVEARVKRIATELRESAVLETSYTTTCASTMTLGECTAQGKYLTNQKAVQTFKSQLLEQLTESTLAKQNLQGVQLNIHVQDSQPIKSGFSGNNSYFMQMQAQLQAKPEAIAACNLLNVSTRYCLTGSDAAVTNKNNKQWANVTVRSDQYNDSVTINGIKYGSTPLQVALPSGRHQVTVSKQGYESYNRTVTINGSDTIWVKLLPNKES
;
A
#
# COMPACT_ATOMS: atom_id res chain seq x y z
N MET A 1 54.20 14.00 54.67
CA MET A 1 54.34 15.40 55.12
C MET A 1 55.09 16.16 54.05
N THR A 2 54.46 17.13 53.39
CA THR A 2 54.98 18.49 53.11
C THR A 2 54.04 19.19 52.13
N ASN A 3 53.61 20.37 52.56
CA ASN A 3 52.77 21.33 51.86
C ASN A 3 53.43 21.87 50.58
N PHE A 4 52.64 22.35 49.63
CA PHE A 4 52.87 23.66 49.02
C PHE A 4 51.55 24.30 48.57
N ARG A 5 51.56 25.63 48.65
CA ARG A 5 50.43 26.56 48.78
C ARG A 5 50.23 27.39 47.51
N ILE A 6 48.98 27.83 47.32
CA ILE A 6 48.50 29.11 46.76
C ILE A 6 48.73 29.36 45.26
N SER A 7 47.64 29.53 44.49
CA SER A 7 47.21 30.89 44.10
C SER A 7 45.80 30.93 43.51
N ALA A 8 45.01 31.83 44.09
CA ALA A 8 43.68 32.19 43.62
C ALA A 8 43.79 33.03 42.35
N LEU A 9 42.99 32.68 41.33
CA LEU A 9 42.70 33.57 40.21
C LEU A 9 41.18 33.66 40.05
N LEU A 10 40.64 34.75 40.60
CA LEU A 10 39.29 35.24 40.33
C LEU A 10 39.26 35.81 38.91
N LEU A 11 38.69 35.07 37.97
CA LEU A 11 38.30 35.58 36.65
C LEU A 11 36.79 35.79 36.64
N ALA A 12 36.42 37.06 36.60
CA ALA A 12 35.06 37.52 36.39
C ALA A 12 34.51 36.96 35.08
N LEU A 13 33.46 36.14 35.17
CA LEU A 13 32.63 35.75 34.03
C LEU A 13 31.28 36.46 34.19
N SER A 14 31.09 37.44 33.32
CA SER A 14 29.83 38.13 33.07
C SER A 14 28.72 37.14 32.67
N PRO A 15 27.46 37.38 33.04
CA PRO A 15 26.34 36.62 32.52
C PRO A 15 26.00 37.20 31.14
N LEU A 16 26.69 36.76 30.10
CA LEU A 16 26.14 36.88 28.75
C LEU A 16 25.00 35.88 28.65
N TRP A 17 23.78 36.40 28.86
CA TRP A 17 22.55 35.79 28.42
C TRP A 17 22.61 35.66 26.90
N VAL A 18 23.29 34.62 26.41
CA VAL A 18 23.02 34.08 25.09
C VAL A 18 21.75 33.27 25.28
N SER A 19 20.60 33.92 25.09
CA SER A 19 19.41 33.22 24.67
C SER A 19 19.79 32.46 23.40
N ALA A 20 20.03 31.15 23.55
CA ALA A 20 20.07 30.26 22.42
C ALA A 20 18.71 30.40 21.76
N SER A 21 18.67 31.14 20.65
CA SER A 21 17.62 31.00 19.66
C SER A 21 17.68 29.54 19.24
N VAL A 22 16.87 28.70 19.89
CA VAL A 22 16.49 27.43 19.31
C VAL A 22 15.68 27.86 18.09
N SER A 23 16.37 27.99 16.95
CA SER A 23 15.71 27.86 15.67
C SER A 23 14.99 26.53 15.76
N ALA A 24 13.67 26.58 15.92
CA ALA A 24 12.83 25.47 15.58
C ALA A 24 13.07 25.24 14.10
N GLU A 25 14.05 24.38 13.79
CA GLU A 25 14.14 23.72 12.50
C GLU A 25 12.76 23.09 12.33
N GLU A 26 11.98 23.69 11.45
CA GLU A 26 10.71 23.17 11.00
C GLU A 26 11.02 21.77 10.47
N LEU A 27 10.82 20.76 11.32
CA LEU A 27 10.93 19.36 10.95
C LEU A 27 9.96 19.18 9.81
N ASN A 28 10.47 19.25 8.58
CA ASN A 28 9.80 18.75 7.40
C ASN A 28 9.47 17.28 7.71
N GLN A 29 8.29 17.03 8.26
CA GLN A 29 7.77 15.69 8.48
C GLN A 29 7.52 15.13 7.09
N VAL A 30 8.55 14.52 6.51
CA VAL A 30 8.44 13.84 5.23
C VAL A 30 7.37 12.77 5.40
N ASP A 31 6.32 12.87 4.58
CA ASP A 31 5.24 11.88 4.53
C ASP A 31 5.84 10.46 4.45
N PRO A 32 5.51 9.55 5.39
CA PRO A 32 6.10 8.22 5.46
C PRO A 32 5.97 7.43 4.15
N VAL A 33 4.89 7.63 3.39
CA VAL A 33 4.70 6.97 2.09
C VAL A 33 5.72 7.50 1.07
N SER A 34 5.89 8.82 0.99
CA SER A 34 6.87 9.47 0.12
C SER A 34 8.32 9.05 0.44
N ALA A 35 8.65 8.90 1.72
CA ALA A 35 9.96 8.40 2.14
C ALA A 35 10.20 6.94 1.69
N ILE A 36 9.17 6.10 1.71
CA ILE A 36 9.24 4.72 1.20
C ILE A 36 9.34 4.71 -0.33
N ASP A 37 8.68 5.63 -1.03
CA ASP A 37 8.74 5.74 -2.49
C ASP A 37 10.13 6.12 -3.02
N ALA A 38 10.84 7.00 -2.31
CA ALA A 38 12.25 7.28 -2.60
C ALA A 38 13.11 6.00 -2.48
N LYS A 39 12.94 5.23 -1.40
CA LYS A 39 13.65 3.96 -1.18
C LYS A 39 13.30 2.90 -2.23
N LEU A 40 12.03 2.80 -2.64
CA LEU A 40 11.60 1.89 -3.70
C LEU A 40 12.26 2.23 -5.04
N THR A 41 12.36 3.51 -5.36
CA THR A 41 13.01 3.99 -6.60
C THR A 41 14.49 3.65 -6.61
N GLU A 42 15.20 3.94 -5.51
CA GLU A 42 16.61 3.56 -5.34
C GLU A 42 16.81 2.05 -5.46
N LYS A 43 15.97 1.24 -4.80
CA LYS A 43 16.07 -0.22 -4.87
C LYS A 43 15.78 -0.79 -6.25
N ASN A 44 14.83 -0.23 -6.99
CA ASN A 44 14.59 -0.64 -8.38
C ASN A 44 15.83 -0.37 -9.25
N SER A 45 16.47 0.79 -9.08
CA SER A 45 17.72 1.10 -9.79
C SER A 45 18.87 0.15 -9.40
N ASP A 46 19.00 -0.20 -8.11
CA ASP A 46 19.96 -1.22 -7.66
C ASP A 46 19.73 -2.58 -8.33
N ILE A 47 18.46 -2.99 -8.46
CA ILE A 47 18.05 -4.26 -9.08
C ILE A 47 18.34 -4.25 -10.58
N GLU A 48 18.11 -3.14 -11.26
CA GLU A 48 18.41 -2.99 -12.68
C GLU A 48 19.92 -3.11 -12.92
N ARG A 49 20.73 -2.35 -12.18
CA ARG A 49 22.21 -2.42 -12.26
C ARG A 49 22.73 -3.83 -11.99
N ILE A 50 22.24 -4.51 -10.95
CA ILE A 50 22.71 -5.89 -10.66
C ILE A 50 22.26 -6.87 -11.75
N SER A 51 21.07 -6.68 -12.33
CA SER A 51 20.58 -7.50 -13.45
C SER A 51 21.48 -7.36 -14.68
N GLU A 52 21.93 -6.16 -15.01
CA GLU A 52 22.91 -5.93 -16.08
C GLU A 52 24.26 -6.62 -15.79
N THR A 53 24.76 -6.53 -14.56
CA THR A 53 25.98 -7.25 -14.17
C THR A 53 25.83 -8.77 -14.22
N GLN A 54 24.63 -9.29 -13.94
CA GLN A 54 24.35 -10.72 -14.05
C GLN A 54 24.38 -11.18 -15.50
N VAL A 55 23.79 -10.40 -16.42
CA VAL A 55 23.79 -10.72 -17.85
C VAL A 55 25.22 -10.76 -18.39
N SER A 56 26.02 -9.73 -18.11
CA SER A 56 27.42 -9.70 -18.57
C SER A 56 28.28 -10.81 -17.96
N ALA A 57 28.08 -11.14 -16.67
CA ALA A 57 28.77 -12.28 -16.04
C ALA A 57 28.35 -13.64 -16.65
N ALA A 58 27.07 -13.81 -17.01
CA ALA A 58 26.59 -15.02 -17.66
C ALA A 58 27.14 -15.18 -19.09
N GLU A 59 27.26 -14.08 -19.82
CA GLU A 59 27.89 -14.06 -21.15
C GLU A 59 29.37 -14.46 -21.07
N LYS A 60 30.12 -13.90 -20.11
CA LYS A 60 31.53 -14.26 -19.89
C LYS A 60 31.70 -15.74 -19.54
N LEU A 61 30.82 -16.29 -18.69
CA LEU A 61 30.85 -17.72 -18.37
C LEU A 61 30.62 -18.57 -19.63
N LYS A 62 29.67 -18.18 -20.48
CA LYS A 62 29.38 -18.87 -21.75
C LYS A 62 30.58 -18.81 -22.70
N GLU A 63 31.29 -17.68 -22.76
CA GLU A 63 32.52 -17.55 -23.54
C GLU A 63 33.61 -18.52 -23.07
N LEU A 64 33.85 -18.60 -21.75
CA LEU A 64 34.81 -19.54 -21.16
C LEU A 64 34.44 -21.00 -21.43
N GLN A 65 33.15 -21.35 -21.37
CA GLN A 65 32.65 -22.69 -21.71
C GLN A 65 32.91 -23.03 -23.19
N ASN A 66 32.66 -22.07 -24.09
CA ASN A 66 32.97 -22.24 -25.51
C ASN A 66 34.48 -22.42 -25.73
N ASN A 67 35.32 -21.61 -25.08
CA ASN A 67 36.77 -21.75 -25.15
C ASN A 67 37.25 -23.11 -24.63
N ASN A 68 36.65 -23.61 -23.55
CA ASN A 68 36.95 -24.96 -23.04
C ASN A 68 36.68 -26.02 -24.10
N SER A 69 35.51 -25.97 -24.75
CA SER A 69 35.14 -26.92 -25.80
C SER A 69 36.12 -26.91 -26.97
N LYS A 70 36.64 -25.72 -27.32
CA LYS A 70 37.67 -25.55 -28.35
C LYS A 70 39.00 -26.17 -27.92
N LEU A 71 39.47 -25.86 -26.70
CA LEU A 71 40.71 -26.39 -26.15
C LEU A 71 40.68 -27.92 -26.03
N VAL A 72 39.54 -28.50 -25.65
CA VAL A 72 39.32 -29.96 -25.61
C VAL A 72 39.49 -30.58 -26.99
N ARG A 73 38.85 -30.01 -28.02
CA ARG A 73 38.99 -30.48 -29.40
C ARG A 73 40.43 -30.38 -29.91
N GLU A 74 41.08 -29.24 -29.70
CA GLU A 74 42.49 -29.03 -30.08
C GLU A 74 43.42 -30.02 -29.35
N GLY A 75 43.13 -30.31 -28.08
CA GLY A 75 43.86 -31.31 -27.30
C GLY A 75 43.81 -32.70 -27.91
N GLU A 76 42.66 -33.14 -28.43
CA GLU A 76 42.53 -34.43 -29.13
C GLU A 76 43.33 -34.45 -30.44
N GLU A 77 43.32 -33.37 -31.20
CA GLU A 77 44.13 -33.24 -32.42
C GLU A 77 45.63 -33.28 -32.13
N LEU A 78 46.08 -32.59 -31.08
CA LEU A 78 47.47 -32.59 -30.63
C LEU A 78 47.92 -33.96 -30.12
N LYS A 79 47.07 -34.67 -29.36
CA LYS A 79 47.32 -36.06 -28.94
C LYS A 79 47.47 -36.98 -30.15
N ALA A 80 46.61 -36.84 -31.17
CA ALA A 80 46.73 -37.60 -32.41
C ALA A 80 48.04 -37.28 -33.15
N LYS A 81 48.45 -36.01 -33.24
CA LYS A 81 49.73 -35.59 -33.83
C LYS A 81 50.93 -36.19 -33.08
N ARG A 82 50.91 -36.16 -31.74
CA ARG A 82 51.93 -36.80 -30.90
C ARG A 82 52.01 -38.30 -31.15
N ASN A 83 50.87 -39.00 -31.24
CA ASN A 83 50.83 -40.44 -31.52
C ASN A 83 51.44 -40.77 -32.90
N ARG A 84 51.17 -39.95 -33.92
CA ARG A 84 51.79 -40.08 -35.25
C ARG A 84 53.31 -39.86 -35.19
N ALA A 85 53.76 -38.80 -34.51
CA ALA A 85 55.19 -38.52 -34.33
C ALA A 85 55.91 -39.65 -33.57
N LYS A 86 55.26 -40.22 -32.54
CA LYS A 86 55.75 -41.40 -31.82
C LYS A 86 55.91 -42.60 -32.74
N SER A 87 54.87 -42.94 -33.51
CA SER A 87 54.91 -44.07 -34.44
C SER A 87 56.00 -43.89 -35.51
N ALA A 88 56.19 -42.66 -36.01
CA ALA A 88 57.27 -42.35 -36.95
C ALA A 88 58.65 -42.53 -36.33
N LEU A 89 58.85 -42.07 -35.09
CA LEU A 89 60.10 -42.24 -34.34
C LEU A 89 60.39 -43.73 -34.06
N ASP A 90 59.40 -44.48 -33.58
CA ASP A 90 59.52 -45.93 -33.30
C ASP A 90 59.92 -46.71 -34.59
N LYS A 91 59.41 -46.29 -35.74
CA LYS A 91 59.79 -46.86 -37.05
C LYS A 91 61.26 -46.59 -37.41
N GLN A 92 61.81 -45.41 -37.11
CA GLN A 92 63.23 -45.14 -37.36
C GLN A 92 64.13 -45.91 -36.40
N TYR A 93 63.73 -46.06 -35.13
CA TYR A 93 64.45 -46.93 -34.19
C TYR A 93 64.54 -48.37 -34.68
N SER A 94 63.49 -48.88 -35.31
CA SER A 94 63.50 -50.24 -35.88
C SER A 94 64.48 -50.38 -37.05
N ARG A 95 64.70 -49.31 -37.83
CA ARG A 95 65.61 -49.29 -38.99
C ARG A 95 67.08 -49.21 -38.61
N LEU A 96 67.42 -48.69 -37.42
CA LEU A 96 68.79 -48.70 -36.92
C LEU A 96 69.41 -50.09 -36.82
N LEU A 97 68.57 -51.13 -36.71
CA LEU A 97 69.02 -52.53 -36.73
C LEU A 97 69.58 -52.95 -38.11
N GLU A 98 69.18 -52.24 -39.17
CA GLU A 98 69.55 -52.51 -40.57
C GLU A 98 70.52 -51.45 -41.12
N ASP A 99 70.41 -50.19 -40.69
CA ASP A 99 71.23 -49.06 -41.13
C ASP A 99 71.69 -48.17 -39.94
N PRO A 100 72.97 -48.24 -39.53
CA PRO A 100 73.53 -47.48 -38.42
C PRO A 100 73.54 -45.96 -38.60
N GLU A 101 73.46 -45.45 -39.84
CA GLU A 101 73.55 -44.02 -40.17
C GLU A 101 72.17 -43.31 -40.17
N THR A 102 71.10 -44.01 -39.71
CA THR A 102 69.75 -43.47 -39.66
C THR A 102 69.64 -42.23 -38.75
N ASP A 103 69.15 -41.09 -39.27
CA ASP A 103 68.91 -39.87 -38.48
C ASP A 103 67.71 -40.05 -37.52
N LEU A 104 68.00 -40.08 -36.22
CA LEU A 104 67.00 -40.08 -35.16
C LEU A 104 66.68 -38.69 -34.59
N ILE A 105 67.60 -37.72 -34.73
CA ILE A 105 67.55 -36.46 -33.99
C ILE A 105 66.33 -35.65 -34.41
N SER A 106 66.07 -35.58 -35.72
CA SER A 106 64.91 -34.88 -36.27
C SER A 106 63.57 -35.47 -35.78
N PHE A 107 63.47 -36.80 -35.72
CA PHE A 107 62.26 -37.50 -35.26
C PHE A 107 62.08 -37.40 -33.74
N GLN A 108 63.17 -37.47 -32.96
CA GLN A 108 63.13 -37.25 -31.51
C GLN A 108 62.63 -35.83 -31.20
N LYS A 109 63.16 -34.82 -31.90
CA LYS A 109 62.72 -33.43 -31.74
C LYS A 109 61.24 -33.26 -32.12
N SER A 110 60.79 -33.83 -33.24
CA SER A 110 59.38 -33.77 -33.65
C SER A 110 58.43 -34.37 -32.60
N TYR A 111 58.82 -35.50 -31.99
CA TYR A 111 58.05 -36.09 -30.89
C TYR A 111 58.05 -35.20 -29.63
N GLN A 112 59.20 -34.65 -29.24
CA GLN A 112 59.33 -33.74 -28.10
C GLN A 112 58.45 -32.48 -28.29
N ASP A 113 58.47 -31.87 -29.47
CA ASP A 113 57.67 -30.69 -29.80
C ASP A 113 56.16 -31.02 -29.75
N ALA A 114 55.75 -32.17 -30.31
CA ALA A 114 54.35 -32.61 -30.25
C ALA A 114 53.91 -32.93 -28.81
N TRP A 115 54.79 -33.47 -27.97
CA TRP A 115 54.52 -33.71 -26.56
C TRP A 115 54.41 -32.41 -25.76
N ALA A 116 55.30 -31.44 -26.02
CA ALA A 116 55.26 -30.12 -25.40
C ALA A 116 53.94 -29.40 -25.73
N ALA A 117 53.48 -29.44 -26.99
CA ALA A 117 52.21 -28.85 -27.39
C ALA A 117 51.00 -29.50 -26.68
N VAL A 118 51.00 -30.83 -26.50
CA VAL A 118 49.95 -31.51 -25.71
C VAL A 118 49.97 -31.02 -24.26
N LYS A 119 51.16 -30.89 -23.65
CA LYS A 119 51.30 -30.43 -22.26
C LYS A 119 50.84 -28.98 -22.09
N GLU A 120 51.17 -28.11 -23.04
CA GLU A 120 50.74 -26.71 -23.04
C GLU A 120 49.20 -26.60 -23.14
N ASN A 121 48.58 -27.35 -24.05
CA ASN A 121 47.12 -27.40 -24.16
C ASN A 121 46.46 -27.97 -22.88
N GLN A 122 47.06 -28.99 -22.24
CA GLN A 122 46.57 -29.48 -20.94
C GLN A 122 46.62 -28.42 -19.84
N SER A 123 47.67 -27.61 -19.79
CA SER A 123 47.75 -26.48 -18.86
C SER A 123 46.65 -25.46 -19.15
N ALA A 124 46.49 -25.06 -20.42
CA ALA A 124 45.46 -24.10 -20.83
C ALA A 124 44.04 -24.61 -20.53
N GLN A 125 43.77 -25.91 -20.66
CA GLN A 125 42.50 -26.52 -20.26
C GLN A 125 42.26 -26.39 -18.75
N LEU A 126 43.28 -26.67 -17.92
CA LEU A 126 43.17 -26.53 -16.46
C LEU A 126 42.93 -25.08 -16.06
N ASP A 127 43.67 -24.13 -16.65
CA ASP A 127 43.53 -22.70 -16.39
C ASP A 127 42.13 -22.20 -16.77
N ASN A 128 41.62 -22.62 -17.95
CA ASN A 128 40.28 -22.27 -18.39
C ASN A 128 39.20 -22.91 -17.51
N GLN A 129 39.38 -24.15 -17.06
CA GLN A 129 38.46 -24.81 -16.14
C GLN A 129 38.42 -24.12 -14.77
N GLN A 130 39.57 -23.66 -14.27
CA GLN A 130 39.63 -22.84 -13.07
C GLN A 130 38.87 -21.52 -13.26
N ALA A 131 39.08 -20.83 -14.37
CA ALA A 131 38.38 -19.59 -14.69
C ALA A 131 36.85 -19.78 -14.81
N ILE A 132 36.38 -20.91 -15.35
CA ILE A 132 34.96 -21.29 -15.36
C ILE A 132 34.44 -21.39 -13.93
N ASN A 133 35.11 -22.15 -13.06
CA ASN A 133 34.68 -22.35 -11.68
C ASN A 133 34.62 -21.01 -10.92
N GLU A 134 35.62 -20.14 -11.08
CA GLU A 134 35.64 -18.81 -10.48
C GLU A 134 34.48 -17.94 -10.98
N SER A 135 34.21 -17.98 -12.30
CA SER A 135 33.10 -17.27 -12.92
C SER A 135 31.73 -17.79 -12.46
N GLU A 136 31.57 -19.10 -12.24
CA GLU A 136 30.35 -19.71 -11.69
C GLU A 136 30.09 -19.27 -10.25
N ILE A 137 31.12 -19.26 -9.41
CA ILE A 137 31.03 -18.75 -8.03
C ILE A 137 30.61 -17.28 -8.03
N HIS A 138 31.26 -16.46 -8.87
CA HIS A 138 30.94 -15.03 -8.98
C HIS A 138 29.49 -14.82 -9.44
N LEU A 139 29.02 -15.55 -10.45
CA LEU A 139 27.64 -15.49 -10.92
C LEU A 139 26.64 -15.91 -9.83
N SER A 140 26.97 -16.92 -9.04
CA SER A 140 26.17 -17.33 -7.88
C SER A 140 26.05 -16.21 -6.84
N GLN A 141 27.16 -15.54 -6.51
CA GLN A 141 27.15 -14.40 -5.57
C GLN A 141 26.29 -13.23 -6.07
N ILE A 142 26.36 -12.91 -7.37
CA ILE A 142 25.51 -11.90 -7.99
C ILE A 142 24.03 -12.28 -7.85
N LYS A 143 23.66 -13.53 -8.17
CA LYS A 143 22.28 -14.02 -8.03
C LYS A 143 21.78 -13.96 -6.60
N GLN A 144 22.60 -14.31 -5.62
CA GLN A 144 22.25 -14.19 -4.20
C GLN A 144 22.01 -12.73 -3.79
N LYS A 145 22.87 -11.80 -4.26
CA LYS A 145 22.69 -10.37 -4.00
C LYS A 145 21.41 -9.83 -4.63
N GLN A 146 21.10 -10.23 -5.86
CA GLN A 146 19.85 -9.87 -6.54
C GLN A 146 18.63 -10.41 -5.78
N ALA A 147 18.66 -11.67 -5.32
CA ALA A 147 17.58 -12.25 -4.52
C ALA A 147 17.36 -11.48 -3.20
N ARG A 148 18.44 -11.07 -2.52
CA ARG A 148 18.34 -10.22 -1.32
C ARG A 148 17.68 -8.88 -1.63
N LEU A 149 18.09 -8.21 -2.71
CA LEU A 149 17.49 -6.93 -3.12
C LEU A 149 16.00 -7.09 -3.47
N ASN A 150 15.61 -8.18 -4.14
CA ASN A 150 14.21 -8.48 -4.44
C ASN A 150 13.38 -8.70 -3.16
N ASN A 151 13.93 -9.39 -2.15
CA ASN A 151 13.26 -9.55 -0.87
C ASN A 151 13.10 -8.22 -0.12
N GLU A 152 14.14 -7.37 -0.11
CA GLU A 152 14.08 -6.02 0.45
C GLU A 152 13.01 -5.17 -0.27
N LEU A 153 12.95 -5.25 -1.60
CA LEU A 153 11.93 -4.58 -2.41
C LEU A 153 10.51 -5.05 -2.06
N ALA A 154 10.31 -6.36 -1.92
CA ALA A 154 9.02 -6.92 -1.52
C ALA A 154 8.58 -6.41 -0.15
N ASN A 155 9.50 -6.39 0.83
CA ASN A 155 9.23 -5.85 2.16
C ASN A 155 8.89 -4.35 2.12
N LEU A 156 9.60 -3.55 1.31
CA LEU A 156 9.28 -2.12 1.14
C LEU A 156 7.90 -1.91 0.51
N LYS A 157 7.47 -2.77 -0.42
CA LYS A 157 6.12 -2.71 -1.00
C LYS A 157 5.05 -2.99 0.05
N GLU A 158 5.25 -3.98 0.91
CA GLU A 158 4.35 -4.28 2.03
C GLU A 158 4.28 -3.10 3.02
N LEU A 159 5.43 -2.54 3.40
CA LEU A 159 5.52 -1.36 4.26
C LEU A 159 4.85 -0.14 3.65
N LYS A 160 4.93 0.04 2.32
CA LYS A 160 4.23 1.12 1.62
C LYS A 160 2.72 1.00 1.80
N VAL A 161 2.17 -0.20 1.62
CA VAL A 161 0.72 -0.42 1.79
C VAL A 161 0.31 -0.13 3.23
N GLU A 162 1.07 -0.60 4.21
CA GLU A 162 0.81 -0.32 5.62
C GLU A 162 0.86 1.18 5.93
N ALA A 163 1.86 1.90 5.42
CA ALA A 163 1.98 3.34 5.59
C ALA A 163 0.81 4.11 4.96
N ARG A 164 0.37 3.71 3.76
CA ARG A 164 -0.83 4.28 3.10
C ARG A 164 -2.08 4.06 3.93
N VAL A 165 -2.29 2.85 4.43
CA VAL A 165 -3.43 2.51 5.30
C VAL A 165 -3.42 3.36 6.57
N LYS A 166 -2.28 3.45 7.26
CA LYS A 166 -2.12 4.27 8.47
C LYS A 166 -2.41 5.75 8.23
N ARG A 167 -1.94 6.28 7.11
CA ARG A 167 -2.20 7.66 6.69
C ARG A 167 -3.69 7.93 6.50
N ILE A 168 -4.35 7.16 5.62
CA ILE A 168 -5.80 7.28 5.38
C ILE A 168 -6.60 7.07 6.68
N ALA A 169 -6.22 6.12 7.52
CA ALA A 169 -6.88 5.89 8.80
C ALA A 169 -6.75 7.07 9.77
N THR A 170 -5.67 7.86 9.67
CA THR A 170 -5.46 9.07 10.49
C THR A 170 -6.29 10.22 9.93
N GLU A 171 -6.22 10.47 8.62
CA GLU A 171 -7.00 11.50 7.93
C GLU A 171 -8.52 11.32 8.14
N LEU A 172 -9.01 10.08 8.10
CA LEU A 172 -10.44 9.78 8.31
C LEU A 172 -10.95 10.05 9.73
N ARG A 173 -10.08 10.26 10.72
CA ARG A 173 -10.46 10.50 12.13
C ARG A 173 -10.46 11.98 12.50
N GLU A 174 -10.17 12.86 11.56
CA GLU A 174 -10.21 14.30 11.77
C GLU A 174 -11.60 14.78 12.16
N SER A 175 -11.63 15.84 12.97
CA SER A 175 -12.84 16.52 13.39
C SER A 175 -12.89 17.89 12.75
N ALA A 176 -14.08 18.32 12.33
CA ALA A 176 -14.28 19.66 11.77
C ALA A 176 -15.46 20.37 12.43
N VAL A 177 -15.40 21.70 12.43
CA VAL A 177 -16.51 22.56 12.80
C VAL A 177 -17.07 23.18 11.52
N LEU A 178 -18.34 22.95 11.24
CA LEU A 178 -19.00 23.41 10.02
C LEU A 178 -20.20 24.28 10.35
N GLU A 179 -20.34 25.36 9.60
CA GLU A 179 -21.54 26.17 9.59
C GLU A 179 -22.41 25.77 8.41
N THR A 180 -23.67 25.41 8.68
CA THR A 180 -24.62 25.03 7.63
C THR A 180 -25.99 25.63 7.88
N SER A 181 -26.74 25.80 6.80
CA SER A 181 -28.11 26.29 6.85
C SER A 181 -29.05 25.44 5.99
N TYR A 182 -30.29 25.30 6.43
CA TYR A 182 -31.36 24.62 5.72
C TYR A 182 -32.69 25.34 5.92
N THR A 183 -33.50 25.37 4.86
CA THR A 183 -34.87 25.87 4.90
C THR A 183 -35.80 24.71 4.66
N THR A 184 -36.73 24.46 5.59
CA THR A 184 -37.77 23.44 5.45
C THR A 184 -39.14 24.09 5.42
N THR A 185 -40.10 23.47 4.74
CA THR A 185 -41.50 23.90 4.75
C THR A 185 -42.27 23.09 5.78
N CYS A 186 -42.88 23.79 6.73
CA CYS A 186 -43.68 23.20 7.80
C CYS A 186 -45.04 22.73 7.26
N ALA A 187 -45.41 21.48 7.56
CA ALA A 187 -46.78 21.01 7.35
C ALA A 187 -47.79 21.86 8.14
N SER A 188 -48.98 22.09 7.58
CA SER A 188 -50.04 22.86 8.24
C SER A 188 -50.59 22.20 9.50
N THR A 189 -50.41 20.89 9.64
CA THR A 189 -50.84 20.08 10.80
C THR A 189 -49.82 20.01 11.93
N MET A 190 -48.64 20.62 11.75
CA MET A 190 -47.51 20.54 12.68
C MET A 190 -47.44 21.78 13.57
N THR A 191 -47.02 21.60 14.82
CA THR A 191 -46.73 22.70 15.75
C THR A 191 -45.42 23.43 15.40
N LEU A 192 -45.27 24.67 15.86
CA LEU A 192 -44.03 25.45 15.65
C LEU A 192 -42.79 24.77 16.27
N GLY A 193 -42.96 24.10 17.41
CA GLY A 193 -41.88 23.37 18.09
C GLY A 193 -41.44 22.14 17.31
N GLU A 194 -42.40 21.36 16.78
CA GLU A 194 -42.12 20.23 15.89
C GLU A 194 -41.42 20.69 14.60
N CYS A 195 -41.85 21.81 14.01
CA CYS A 195 -41.18 22.32 12.80
C CYS A 195 -39.76 22.79 13.08
N THR A 196 -39.55 23.43 14.23
CA THR A 196 -38.22 23.82 14.70
C THR A 196 -37.30 22.61 14.89
N ALA A 197 -37.82 21.55 15.52
CA ALA A 197 -37.09 20.30 15.72
C ALA A 197 -36.75 19.61 14.38
N GLN A 198 -37.70 19.61 13.43
CA GLN A 198 -37.48 19.10 12.09
C GLN A 198 -36.40 19.91 11.35
N GLY A 199 -36.45 21.25 11.43
CA GLY A 199 -35.42 22.14 10.88
C GLY A 199 -34.03 21.79 11.43
N LYS A 200 -33.90 21.66 12.76
CA LYS A 200 -32.64 21.27 13.40
C LYS A 200 -32.12 19.92 12.91
N TYR A 201 -32.99 18.94 12.80
CA TYR A 201 -32.64 17.62 12.33
C TYR A 201 -32.17 17.63 10.86
N LEU A 202 -32.86 18.36 9.98
CA LEU A 202 -32.49 18.49 8.57
C LEU A 202 -31.19 19.28 8.38
N THR A 203 -30.98 20.35 9.14
CA THR A 203 -29.71 21.10 9.10
C THR A 203 -28.54 20.24 9.60
N ASN A 204 -28.72 19.45 10.66
CA ASN A 204 -27.72 18.48 11.11
C ASN A 204 -27.41 17.42 10.04
N GLN A 205 -28.43 16.88 9.35
CA GLN A 205 -28.21 15.96 8.24
C GLN A 205 -27.40 16.60 7.12
N LYS A 206 -27.70 17.86 6.75
CA LYS A 206 -26.91 18.60 5.78
C LYS A 206 -25.47 18.76 6.24
N ALA A 207 -25.24 19.11 7.51
CA ALA A 207 -23.90 19.21 8.09
C ALA A 207 -23.10 17.90 7.98
N VAL A 208 -23.73 16.77 8.32
CA VAL A 208 -23.13 15.43 8.19
C VAL A 208 -22.77 15.11 6.74
N GLN A 209 -23.65 15.39 5.78
CA GLN A 209 -23.36 15.13 4.36
C GLN A 209 -22.25 16.05 3.81
N THR A 210 -22.26 17.33 4.19
CA THR A 210 -21.18 18.26 3.81
C THR A 210 -19.85 17.81 4.38
N PHE A 211 -19.80 17.43 5.67
CA PHE A 211 -18.60 16.90 6.30
C PHE A 211 -18.10 15.62 5.64
N LYS A 212 -19.02 14.69 5.31
CA LYS A 212 -18.66 13.47 4.57
C LYS A 212 -17.95 13.78 3.26
N SER A 213 -18.50 14.71 2.47
CA SER A 213 -17.91 15.09 1.18
C SER A 213 -16.54 15.75 1.37
N GLN A 214 -16.42 16.69 2.30
CA GLN A 214 -15.16 17.38 2.60
C GLN A 214 -14.08 16.41 3.10
N LEU A 215 -14.43 15.52 4.04
CA LEU A 215 -13.54 14.50 4.57
C LEU A 215 -12.96 13.63 3.44
N LEU A 216 -13.81 13.18 2.50
CA LEU A 216 -13.38 12.36 1.37
C LEU A 216 -12.60 13.14 0.30
N GLU A 217 -12.83 14.44 0.17
CA GLU A 217 -12.10 15.33 -0.73
C GLU A 217 -10.69 15.65 -0.24
N GLN A 218 -10.52 15.75 1.07
CA GLN A 218 -9.24 16.10 1.71
C GLN A 218 -8.29 14.91 1.85
N LEU A 219 -8.75 13.67 1.62
CA LEU A 219 -7.89 12.49 1.68
C LEU A 219 -6.75 12.59 0.66
N THR A 220 -5.55 12.18 1.07
CA THR A 220 -4.38 12.11 0.17
C THR A 220 -4.60 11.19 -1.04
N GLU A 221 -5.47 10.19 -0.90
CA GLU A 221 -5.85 9.27 -1.97
C GLU A 221 -7.35 9.33 -2.29
N SER A 222 -7.90 10.54 -2.31
CA SER A 222 -9.33 10.82 -2.47
C SER A 222 -9.98 10.14 -3.68
N THR A 223 -9.33 10.12 -4.85
CA THR A 223 -9.86 9.47 -6.05
C THR A 223 -10.13 7.99 -5.83
N LEU A 224 -9.16 7.26 -5.25
CA LEU A 224 -9.29 5.83 -4.97
C LEU A 224 -10.31 5.58 -3.85
N ALA A 225 -10.27 6.39 -2.79
CA ALA A 225 -11.22 6.30 -1.69
C ALA A 225 -12.68 6.48 -2.16
N LYS A 226 -12.94 7.46 -3.03
CA LYS A 226 -14.28 7.69 -3.59
C LYS A 226 -14.75 6.54 -4.48
N GLN A 227 -13.85 5.93 -5.26
CA GLN A 227 -14.17 4.75 -6.08
C GLN A 227 -14.61 3.56 -5.23
N ASN A 228 -13.97 3.35 -4.08
CA ASN A 228 -14.22 2.19 -3.20
C ASN A 228 -15.08 2.53 -1.97
N LEU A 229 -15.83 3.64 -2.00
CA LEU A 229 -16.64 4.10 -0.86
C LEU A 229 -17.87 3.21 -0.59
N GLN A 230 -18.32 2.44 -1.58
CA GLN A 230 -19.52 1.62 -1.47
C GLN A 230 -19.38 0.59 -0.35
N GLY A 231 -20.32 0.60 0.60
CA GLY A 231 -20.29 -0.29 1.76
C GLY A 231 -19.35 0.13 2.89
N VAL A 232 -18.60 1.22 2.75
CA VAL A 232 -17.72 1.73 3.82
C VAL A 232 -18.49 2.64 4.77
N GLN A 233 -18.52 2.26 6.05
CA GLN A 233 -19.17 3.04 7.11
C GLN A 233 -18.15 3.97 7.79
N LEU A 234 -18.32 5.28 7.58
CA LEU A 234 -17.48 6.31 8.19
C LEU A 234 -17.90 6.68 9.63
N ASN A 235 -19.11 6.29 10.04
CA ASN A 235 -19.71 6.55 11.36
C ASN A 235 -19.45 8.00 11.83
N ILE A 236 -20.10 8.96 11.18
CA ILE A 236 -19.95 10.38 11.48
C ILE A 236 -20.87 10.73 12.66
N HIS A 237 -20.30 11.27 13.72
CA HIS A 237 -21.02 11.72 14.91
C HIS A 237 -21.03 13.25 15.00
N VAL A 238 -22.22 13.82 15.21
CA VAL A 238 -22.38 15.22 15.63
C VAL A 238 -22.06 15.29 17.13
N GLN A 239 -20.91 15.86 17.50
CA GLN A 239 -20.48 16.03 18.90
C GLN A 239 -21.26 17.15 19.58
N ASP A 240 -21.37 18.29 18.90
CA ASP A 240 -22.13 19.45 19.36
C ASP A 240 -22.80 20.18 18.19
N SER A 241 -23.89 20.88 18.46
CA SER A 241 -24.74 21.48 17.43
C SER A 241 -25.48 22.71 18.00
N GLN A 242 -25.02 23.92 17.67
CA GLN A 242 -25.53 25.18 18.21
C GLN A 242 -26.23 26.05 17.15
N PRO A 243 -27.49 26.48 17.37
CA PRO A 243 -28.17 27.38 16.45
C PRO A 243 -27.53 28.77 16.48
N ILE A 244 -27.23 29.32 15.30
CA ILE A 244 -26.74 30.69 15.14
C ILE A 244 -27.92 31.62 14.83
N LYS A 245 -28.74 31.24 13.86
CA LYS A 245 -29.89 32.02 13.39
C LYS A 245 -31.02 31.08 13.00
N SER A 246 -32.24 31.41 13.39
CA SER A 246 -33.42 30.69 12.93
C SER A 246 -34.66 31.59 12.88
N GLY A 247 -35.66 31.21 12.10
CA GLY A 247 -36.90 31.98 12.03
C GLY A 247 -37.89 31.44 11.01
N PHE A 248 -39.15 31.82 11.19
CA PHE A 248 -40.23 31.56 10.25
C PHE A 248 -40.32 32.66 9.21
N SER A 249 -40.59 32.30 7.97
CA SER A 249 -40.81 33.25 6.87
C SER A 249 -41.86 32.76 5.88
N GLY A 250 -42.63 33.70 5.32
CA GLY A 250 -43.62 33.44 4.28
C GLY A 250 -44.70 32.42 4.68
N ASN A 251 -45.12 31.59 3.71
CA ASN A 251 -46.12 30.53 3.89
C ASN A 251 -45.48 29.29 4.55
N ASN A 252 -45.35 29.31 5.87
CA ASN A 252 -44.92 28.18 6.71
C ASN A 252 -43.49 27.69 6.44
N SER A 253 -42.57 28.52 5.97
CA SER A 253 -41.16 28.11 5.84
C SER A 253 -40.39 28.42 7.13
N TYR A 254 -39.52 27.49 7.54
CA TYR A 254 -38.62 27.65 8.68
C TYR A 254 -37.17 27.55 8.22
N PHE A 255 -36.41 28.61 8.45
CA PHE A 255 -34.98 28.67 8.19
C PHE A 255 -34.20 28.38 9.47
N MET A 256 -33.13 27.59 9.34
CA MET A 256 -32.20 27.33 10.43
C MET A 256 -30.76 27.30 9.95
N GLN A 257 -29.91 28.05 10.64
CA GLN A 257 -28.47 28.12 10.47
C GLN A 257 -27.80 27.74 11.79
N MET A 258 -26.81 26.87 11.73
CA MET A 258 -26.16 26.32 12.91
C MET A 258 -24.70 26.02 12.66
N GLN A 259 -23.93 26.03 13.76
CA GLN A 259 -22.59 25.48 13.81
C GLN A 259 -22.66 24.05 14.37
N ALA A 260 -22.03 23.10 13.68
CA ALA A 260 -21.95 21.70 14.10
C ALA A 260 -20.50 21.25 14.20
N GLN A 261 -20.14 20.64 15.34
CA GLN A 261 -18.86 19.95 15.52
C GLN A 261 -19.05 18.48 15.17
N LEU A 262 -18.31 18.00 14.18
CA LEU A 262 -18.45 16.67 13.59
C LEU A 262 -17.13 15.90 13.74
N GLN A 263 -17.24 14.60 13.96
CA GLN A 263 -16.09 13.69 13.97
C GLN A 263 -16.46 12.37 13.31
N ALA A 264 -15.62 11.87 12.42
CA ALA A 264 -15.76 10.53 11.87
C ALA A 264 -15.06 9.49 12.78
N LYS A 265 -15.73 8.36 13.00
CA LYS A 265 -15.21 7.23 13.78
C LYS A 265 -15.35 5.93 12.98
N PRO A 266 -14.64 5.83 11.84
CA PRO A 266 -14.79 4.68 10.95
C PRO A 266 -14.36 3.37 11.63
N GLU A 267 -14.87 2.27 11.10
CA GLU A 267 -14.41 0.93 11.50
C GLU A 267 -12.91 0.73 11.20
N ALA A 268 -12.25 -0.18 11.92
CA ALA A 268 -10.83 -0.45 11.75
C ALA A 268 -10.44 -0.79 10.30
N ILE A 269 -11.33 -1.47 9.57
CA ILE A 269 -11.11 -1.90 8.19
C ILE A 269 -11.43 -0.83 7.13
N ALA A 270 -11.99 0.32 7.51
CA ALA A 270 -12.49 1.31 6.55
C ALA A 270 -11.38 1.83 5.62
N ALA A 271 -10.19 2.11 6.17
CA ALA A 271 -9.04 2.57 5.38
C ALA A 271 -8.59 1.51 4.35
N CYS A 272 -8.59 0.23 4.72
CA CYS A 272 -8.26 -0.86 3.80
C CYS A 272 -9.28 -0.99 2.68
N ASN A 273 -10.58 -0.90 3.01
CA ASN A 273 -11.66 -0.97 2.01
C ASN A 273 -11.57 0.22 1.03
N LEU A 274 -11.33 1.43 1.52
CA LEU A 274 -11.18 2.63 0.69
C LEU A 274 -9.96 2.56 -0.23
N LEU A 275 -8.86 1.94 0.23
CA LEU A 275 -7.66 1.71 -0.57
C LEU A 275 -7.72 0.44 -1.44
N ASN A 276 -8.79 -0.35 -1.33
CA ASN A 276 -8.94 -1.66 -1.96
C ASN A 276 -7.73 -2.58 -1.70
N VAL A 277 -7.31 -2.68 -0.43
CA VAL A 277 -6.22 -3.56 0.01
C VAL A 277 -6.74 -4.59 1.01
N SER A 278 -5.99 -5.69 1.18
CA SER A 278 -6.35 -6.75 2.11
C SER A 278 -6.55 -6.21 3.54
N THR A 279 -7.60 -6.67 4.21
CA THR A 279 -7.91 -6.26 5.60
C THR A 279 -6.80 -6.63 6.61
N ARG A 280 -5.85 -7.50 6.24
CA ARG A 280 -4.66 -7.81 7.05
C ARG A 280 -3.80 -6.60 7.40
N TYR A 281 -3.86 -5.54 6.58
CA TYR A 281 -3.12 -4.29 6.85
C TYR A 281 -3.83 -3.40 7.89
N CYS A 282 -5.11 -3.66 8.17
CA CYS A 282 -5.90 -2.90 9.14
C CYS A 282 -6.13 -3.67 10.45
N LEU A 283 -6.13 -5.00 10.40
CA LEU A 283 -6.39 -5.85 11.56
C LEU A 283 -5.08 -6.41 12.08
N THR A 284 -4.73 -6.07 13.32
CA THR A 284 -3.70 -6.80 14.08
C THR A 284 -4.35 -7.93 14.87
N GLY A 285 -3.60 -8.99 15.18
CA GLY A 285 -4.10 -10.35 15.53
C GLY A 285 -5.12 -10.50 16.67
N SER A 286 -5.56 -9.43 17.34
CA SER A 286 -6.62 -9.43 18.35
C SER A 286 -7.94 -8.76 17.92
N ASP A 287 -7.96 -7.98 16.83
CA ASP A 287 -9.10 -7.14 16.46
C ASP A 287 -10.08 -7.78 15.47
N ALA A 288 -9.81 -9.01 15.04
CA ALA A 288 -10.75 -9.79 14.22
C ALA A 288 -12.03 -10.20 14.97
N ALA A 289 -12.13 -9.94 16.28
CA ALA A 289 -13.17 -10.49 17.15
C ALA A 289 -14.03 -9.47 17.92
N VAL A 290 -13.96 -8.15 17.64
CA VAL A 290 -14.73 -7.17 18.43
C VAL A 290 -15.91 -6.62 17.63
N THR A 291 -16.99 -7.39 17.63
CA THR A 291 -18.33 -6.88 17.31
C THR A 291 -18.99 -6.33 18.57
N ASN A 292 -19.56 -5.13 18.41
CA ASN A 292 -20.70 -4.58 19.13
C ASN A 292 -20.62 -4.44 20.67
N LYS A 293 -20.38 -3.20 21.13
CA LYS A 293 -21.08 -2.70 22.32
C LYS A 293 -21.65 -1.29 22.11
N ASN A 294 -22.95 -1.22 22.37
CA ASN A 294 -23.85 -0.08 22.29
C ASN A 294 -23.31 1.18 22.96
N ASN A 295 -23.13 2.23 22.16
CA ASN A 295 -23.13 3.61 22.63
C ASN A 295 -23.91 4.44 21.61
N LYS A 296 -25.20 4.71 21.86
CA LYS A 296 -26.14 5.53 21.03
C LYS A 296 -25.57 5.95 19.65
N GLN A 297 -25.47 4.97 18.75
CA GLN A 297 -24.80 5.12 17.46
C GLN A 297 -25.80 5.63 16.43
N TRP A 298 -25.43 6.60 15.59
CA TRP A 298 -26.26 6.93 14.43
C TRP A 298 -25.89 6.00 13.28
N ALA A 299 -26.89 5.47 12.60
CA ALA A 299 -26.75 4.50 11.52
C ALA A 299 -27.44 5.01 10.25
N ASN A 300 -26.83 4.76 9.09
CA ASN A 300 -27.43 5.11 7.82
C ASN A 300 -28.44 4.03 7.42
N VAL A 301 -29.70 4.41 7.31
CA VAL A 301 -30.80 3.54 6.92
C VAL A 301 -31.25 3.91 5.52
N THR A 302 -31.26 2.92 4.63
CA THR A 302 -31.79 3.08 3.27
C THR A 302 -33.18 2.46 3.19
N VAL A 303 -34.18 3.22 2.76
CA VAL A 303 -35.55 2.73 2.53
C VAL A 303 -35.79 2.61 1.03
N ARG A 304 -36.18 1.42 0.58
CA ARG A 304 -36.49 1.14 -0.84
C ARG A 304 -37.85 0.47 -0.95
N SER A 305 -38.67 0.97 -1.86
CA SER A 305 -39.97 0.39 -2.19
C SER A 305 -39.93 -0.21 -3.59
N ASP A 306 -40.84 -1.14 -3.86
CA ASP A 306 -41.14 -1.64 -5.20
C ASP A 306 -41.96 -0.66 -6.05
N GLN A 307 -42.42 0.44 -5.44
CA GLN A 307 -43.16 1.52 -6.09
C GLN A 307 -42.36 2.83 -6.11
N TYR A 308 -42.55 3.65 -7.15
CA TYR A 308 -41.99 5.00 -7.25
C TYR A 308 -43.01 6.07 -6.81
N ASN A 309 -42.55 7.26 -6.43
CA ASN A 309 -43.40 8.37 -5.95
C ASN A 309 -44.30 7.98 -4.76
N ASP A 310 -43.77 7.19 -3.84
CA ASP A 310 -44.36 6.92 -2.54
C ASP A 310 -43.95 7.99 -1.51
N SER A 311 -44.54 7.96 -0.32
CA SER A 311 -44.21 8.87 0.78
C SER A 311 -43.73 8.06 1.98
N VAL A 312 -42.51 8.32 2.41
CA VAL A 312 -41.86 7.71 3.58
C VAL A 312 -41.97 8.66 4.76
N THR A 313 -42.46 8.14 5.88
CA THR A 313 -42.45 8.79 7.19
C THR A 313 -41.77 7.88 8.21
N ILE A 314 -40.98 8.45 9.12
CA ILE A 314 -40.28 7.71 10.18
C ILE A 314 -40.58 8.40 11.51
N ASN A 315 -41.11 7.65 12.48
CA ASN A 315 -41.62 8.18 13.75
C ASN A 315 -42.63 9.34 13.57
N GLY A 316 -43.46 9.27 12.53
CA GLY A 316 -44.44 10.30 12.19
C GLY A 316 -43.88 11.52 11.44
N ILE A 317 -42.56 11.61 11.24
CA ILE A 317 -41.92 12.71 10.50
C ILE A 317 -41.79 12.33 9.01
N LYS A 318 -42.13 13.23 8.08
CA LYS A 318 -42.04 12.98 6.63
C LYS A 318 -40.63 13.20 6.08
N TYR A 319 -40.13 12.24 5.31
CA TYR A 319 -38.76 12.24 4.78
C TYR A 319 -38.65 12.29 3.25
N GLY A 320 -39.74 12.11 2.51
CA GLY A 320 -39.75 12.16 1.05
C GLY A 320 -40.23 10.85 0.43
N SER A 321 -39.74 10.50 -0.75
CA SER A 321 -40.07 9.27 -1.48
C SER A 321 -38.88 8.32 -1.56
N THR A 322 -39.13 7.03 -1.77
CA THR A 322 -38.05 6.06 -2.02
C THR A 322 -37.46 6.20 -3.44
N PRO A 323 -36.16 5.84 -3.66
CA PRO A 323 -35.19 5.40 -2.67
C PRO A 323 -34.73 6.55 -1.76
N LEU A 324 -34.77 6.32 -0.45
CA LEU A 324 -34.45 7.31 0.57
C LEU A 324 -33.28 6.82 1.42
N GLN A 325 -32.29 7.68 1.71
CA GLN A 325 -31.19 7.37 2.62
C GLN A 325 -31.16 8.40 3.76
N VAL A 326 -31.28 7.94 5.00
CA VAL A 326 -31.44 8.78 6.19
C VAL A 326 -30.59 8.27 7.35
N ALA A 327 -30.01 9.18 8.12
CA ALA A 327 -29.28 8.82 9.34
C ALA A 327 -30.25 8.80 10.53
N LEU A 328 -30.36 7.65 11.20
CA LEU A 328 -31.22 7.43 12.37
C LEU A 328 -30.39 7.00 13.58
N PRO A 329 -30.73 7.44 14.80
CA PRO A 329 -30.09 6.93 16.01
C PRO A 329 -30.38 5.43 16.20
N SER A 330 -29.49 4.74 16.90
CA SER A 330 -29.68 3.33 17.24
C SER A 330 -30.87 3.20 18.18
N GLY A 331 -31.81 2.33 17.86
CA GLY A 331 -33.06 2.19 18.60
C GLY A 331 -34.22 1.76 17.74
N ARG A 332 -35.42 1.78 18.31
CA ARG A 332 -36.65 1.42 17.59
C ARG A 332 -37.22 2.63 16.86
N HIS A 333 -37.48 2.45 15.58
CA HIS A 333 -38.10 3.44 14.72
C HIS A 333 -39.32 2.85 14.02
N GLN A 334 -40.41 3.61 13.95
CA GLN A 334 -41.59 3.25 13.17
C GLN A 334 -41.44 3.82 11.76
N VAL A 335 -41.27 2.96 10.77
CA VAL A 335 -41.20 3.34 9.36
C VAL A 335 -42.55 3.08 8.72
N THR A 336 -43.08 4.11 8.05
CA THR A 336 -44.36 4.11 7.37
C THR A 336 -44.15 4.54 5.92
N VAL A 337 -44.53 3.70 4.97
CA VAL A 337 -44.46 4.00 3.53
C VAL A 337 -45.87 3.93 2.96
N SER A 338 -46.31 5.01 2.34
CA SER A 338 -47.68 5.17 1.84
C SER A 338 -47.69 5.64 0.38
N LYS A 339 -48.60 5.11 -0.43
CA LYS A 339 -48.84 5.54 -1.81
C LYS A 339 -50.34 5.46 -2.13
N GLN A 340 -50.86 6.41 -2.90
CA GLN A 340 -52.26 6.37 -3.34
C GLN A 340 -52.55 5.10 -4.16
N GLY A 341 -53.64 4.40 -3.83
CA GLY A 341 -54.02 3.11 -4.44
C GLY A 341 -53.38 1.88 -3.80
N TYR A 342 -52.54 2.06 -2.78
CA TYR A 342 -51.84 1.00 -2.07
C TYR A 342 -52.11 1.05 -0.57
N GLU A 343 -52.03 -0.11 0.08
CA GLU A 343 -52.09 -0.22 1.54
C GLU A 343 -50.82 0.39 2.14
N SER A 344 -50.98 1.18 3.21
CA SER A 344 -49.83 1.78 3.89
C SER A 344 -49.02 0.72 4.64
N TYR A 345 -47.74 0.64 4.34
CA TYR A 345 -46.82 -0.26 5.01
C TYR A 345 -46.30 0.38 6.29
N ASN A 346 -46.62 -0.21 7.45
CA ASN A 346 -46.18 0.25 8.77
C ASN A 346 -45.36 -0.84 9.46
N ARG A 347 -44.08 -0.55 9.77
CA ARG A 347 -43.21 -1.49 10.48
C ARG A 347 -42.32 -0.79 11.49
N THR A 348 -42.27 -1.32 12.71
CA THR A 348 -41.22 -0.96 13.67
C THR A 348 -39.95 -1.74 13.36
N VAL A 349 -38.86 -1.02 13.09
CA VAL A 349 -37.53 -1.55 12.84
C VAL A 349 -36.61 -1.22 14.01
N THR A 350 -35.74 -2.14 14.38
CA THR A 350 -34.72 -1.90 15.41
C THR A 350 -33.40 -1.67 14.70
N ILE A 351 -32.91 -0.43 14.77
CA ILE A 351 -31.68 0.00 14.12
C ILE A 351 -30.53 -0.21 15.10
N ASN A 352 -29.67 -1.18 14.79
CA ASN A 352 -28.45 -1.48 15.56
C ASN A 352 -27.16 -1.15 14.77
N GLY A 353 -27.31 -0.72 13.53
CA GLY A 353 -26.25 -0.45 12.55
C GLY A 353 -26.88 -0.04 11.21
N SER A 354 -26.07 0.27 10.20
CA SER A 354 -26.59 0.64 8.88
C SER A 354 -27.38 -0.52 8.26
N ASP A 355 -28.58 -0.25 7.75
CA ASP A 355 -29.51 -1.29 7.29
C ASP A 355 -30.33 -0.81 6.07
N THR A 356 -30.82 -1.74 5.26
CA THR A 356 -31.73 -1.44 4.15
C THR A 356 -33.10 -2.06 4.39
N ILE A 357 -34.11 -1.19 4.50
CA ILE A 357 -35.50 -1.57 4.68
C ILE A 357 -36.13 -1.69 3.29
N TRP A 358 -36.35 -2.92 2.87
CA TRP A 358 -37.12 -3.23 1.68
C TRP A 358 -38.61 -3.25 2.00
N VAL A 359 -39.38 -2.49 1.24
CA VAL A 359 -40.83 -2.37 1.35
C VAL A 359 -41.46 -2.88 0.07
N LYS A 360 -42.50 -3.70 0.24
CA LYS A 360 -43.36 -4.14 -0.85
C LYS A 360 -44.77 -3.63 -0.56
N LEU A 361 -45.28 -2.73 -1.39
CA LEU A 361 -46.63 -2.18 -1.23
C LEU A 361 -47.64 -3.08 -1.92
N LEU A 362 -48.76 -3.37 -1.23
CA LEU A 362 -49.86 -4.16 -1.78
C LEU A 362 -50.96 -3.20 -2.29
N PRO A 363 -51.55 -3.44 -3.46
CA PRO A 363 -52.71 -2.67 -3.93
C PRO A 363 -53.88 -2.79 -2.95
N ASN A 364 -54.65 -1.72 -2.78
CA ASN A 364 -55.88 -1.77 -1.97
C ASN A 364 -56.89 -2.73 -2.60
N LYS A 365 -57.54 -3.56 -1.77
CA LYS A 365 -58.56 -4.52 -2.22
C LYS A 365 -59.91 -3.91 -2.64
N GLU A 366 -60.03 -2.58 -2.63
CA GLU A 366 -61.24 -1.84 -3.01
C GLU A 366 -60.98 -0.69 -4.02
N SER A 367 -59.94 -0.80 -4.86
CA SER A 367 -59.71 0.13 -5.98
C SER A 367 -60.20 -0.42 -7.31
#